data_AF-A0AA37RBA7-F1
#
_entry.id   AF-A0AA37RBA7-F1
#
_cell.length_a   1.000
_cell.length_b   1.000
_cell.length_c   1.000
_cell.angle_alpha   90.00
_cell.angle_beta   90.00
_cell.angle_gamma   90.00
#
_symmetry.space_group_name_H-M   'P 1'
#
loop_
_entity.id
_entity.type
_entity.pdbx_description
1 polymer ?
#
loop_
_entity_poly.entity_id
_entity_poly.type
_entity_poly.pdbx_seq_one_letter_code
_entity_poly.pdbx_strand_id
1 'polypeptide(L)'
;MASGDSEDCDYDDDGQLQPSVIENLFPPRMEGVGRLGLDLWWLPPSLKAIYDESLKALSGGLPVLAAIGMRALLEGVCKEKQAEGKTLHLQIEDLASRGILNPQNAKILHKVRALGNEAAHELTAQKASQLGLAMNILEHLLKDVYINPRLYEQEFPATPTP
;
A
#
# COMPACT_ATOMS: atom_id res chain seq x y z
N MET A 1 -32.09 20.43 14.02
CA MET A 1 -31.74 21.87 13.92
C MET A 1 -30.62 21.96 12.91
N ALA A 2 -30.89 22.56 11.76
CA ALA A 2 -29.91 22.76 10.70
C ALA A 2 -29.14 24.05 11.00
N SER A 3 -27.83 23.94 11.24
CA SER A 3 -26.93 25.09 11.13
C SER A 3 -26.60 25.23 9.65
N GLY A 4 -27.05 26.33 9.05
CA GLY A 4 -26.55 26.77 7.76
C GLY A 4 -25.26 27.53 8.00
N ASP A 5 -24.12 26.92 7.65
CA ASP A 5 -22.84 27.60 7.62
C ASP A 5 -22.78 28.39 6.30
N SER A 6 -22.80 29.72 6.41
CA SER A 6 -23.05 30.64 5.29
C SER A 6 -21.77 31.25 4.68
N GLU A 7 -20.63 30.56 4.71
CA GLU A 7 -19.33 31.19 4.43
C GLU A 7 -18.50 30.53 3.30
N ASP A 8 -19.07 29.60 2.55
CA ASP A 8 -18.36 28.85 1.49
C ASP A 8 -18.85 29.25 0.09
N CYS A 9 -18.36 30.39 -0.43
CA CYS A 9 -18.63 30.87 -1.79
C CYS A 9 -17.34 31.34 -2.47
N ASP A 10 -17.09 30.87 -3.69
CA ASP A 10 -16.03 31.29 -4.60
C ASP A 10 -16.55 32.26 -5.66
N TYR A 11 -15.67 32.97 -6.35
CA TYR A 11 -16.03 33.82 -7.49
C TYR A 11 -15.73 33.10 -8.80
N ASP A 12 -16.67 33.12 -9.74
CA ASP A 12 -16.45 32.63 -11.10
C ASP A 12 -15.64 33.62 -11.96
N ASP A 13 -15.32 33.22 -13.20
CA ASP A 13 -14.53 34.01 -14.16
C ASP A 13 -15.20 35.35 -14.53
N ASP A 14 -16.52 35.44 -14.33
CA ASP A 14 -17.35 36.64 -14.54
C ASP A 14 -17.55 37.46 -13.24
N GLY A 15 -16.95 37.04 -12.13
CA GLY A 15 -16.99 37.72 -10.83
C GLY A 15 -18.29 37.54 -10.03
N GLN A 16 -19.10 36.51 -10.33
CA GLN A 16 -20.28 36.16 -9.55
C GLN A 16 -19.96 35.15 -8.46
N LEU A 17 -20.63 35.30 -7.31
CA LEU A 17 -20.54 34.38 -6.19
C LEU A 17 -21.20 33.04 -6.53
N GLN A 18 -20.43 31.97 -6.49
CA GLN A 18 -20.89 30.59 -6.61
C GLN A 18 -20.55 29.83 -5.33
N PRO A 19 -21.34 28.84 -4.89
CA PRO A 19 -20.98 27.98 -3.76
C PRO A 19 -19.62 27.34 -4.02
N SER A 20 -18.71 27.37 -3.04
CA SER A 20 -17.42 26.70 -3.20
C SER A 20 -17.67 25.19 -3.35
N VAL A 21 -17.31 24.64 -4.50
CA VAL A 21 -17.47 23.21 -4.75
C VAL A 21 -16.26 22.53 -4.11
N ILE A 22 -16.43 22.04 -2.88
CA ILE A 22 -15.48 21.08 -2.32
C ILE A 22 -15.62 19.78 -3.12
N GLU A 23 -14.86 19.66 -4.20
CA GLU A 23 -14.78 18.44 -4.97
C GLU A 23 -14.00 17.38 -4.18
N ASN A 24 -14.73 16.51 -3.51
CA ASN A 24 -14.16 15.28 -2.97
C ASN A 24 -13.80 14.34 -4.14
N LEU A 25 -12.54 14.40 -4.59
CA LEU A 25 -12.03 13.51 -5.62
C LEU A 25 -11.92 12.08 -5.09
N PHE A 26 -12.64 11.15 -5.71
CA PHE A 26 -12.59 9.73 -5.35
C PHE A 26 -11.75 8.90 -6.32
N PRO A 27 -10.90 7.99 -5.79
CA PRO A 27 -10.57 7.81 -4.38
C PRO A 27 -9.62 8.93 -3.91
N PRO A 28 -9.69 9.35 -2.63
CA PRO A 28 -8.93 10.49 -2.11
C PRO A 28 -7.45 10.34 -2.44
N ARG A 29 -6.84 11.42 -2.94
CA ARG A 29 -5.41 11.47 -3.21
C ARG A 29 -4.70 11.60 -1.87
N MET A 30 -4.15 10.50 -1.35
CA MET A 30 -3.14 10.60 -0.31
C MET A 30 -1.84 11.07 -0.95
N GLU A 31 -1.40 12.29 -0.61
CA GLU A 31 -0.06 12.75 -0.96
C GLU A 31 0.98 11.73 -0.53
N GLY A 32 1.81 11.31 -1.47
CA GLY A 32 2.91 10.39 -1.22
C GLY A 32 2.57 8.91 -1.30
N VAL A 33 1.32 8.46 -1.50
CA VAL A 33 1.01 7.03 -1.71
C VAL A 33 1.04 6.67 -3.19
N GLY A 34 2.08 5.93 -3.60
CA GLY A 34 2.37 5.61 -5.00
C GLY A 34 1.58 4.43 -5.53
N ARG A 35 0.28 4.63 -5.82
CA ARG A 35 -0.61 3.56 -6.33
C ARG A 35 0.06 2.73 -7.44
N LEU A 36 -0.04 1.41 -7.33
CA LEU A 36 0.46 0.46 -8.34
C LEU A 36 -0.22 0.62 -9.73
N GLY A 37 -1.39 1.26 -9.79
CA GLY A 37 -2.04 1.59 -11.07
C GLY A 37 -2.31 0.37 -11.95
N LEU A 38 -1.90 0.45 -13.21
CA LEU A 38 -2.05 -0.63 -14.20
C LEU A 38 -1.16 -1.86 -13.89
N ASP A 39 -0.10 -1.68 -13.10
CA ASP A 39 0.86 -2.74 -12.79
C ASP A 39 0.26 -3.83 -11.87
N LEU A 40 -0.93 -3.58 -11.31
CA LEU A 40 -1.71 -4.55 -10.55
C LEU A 40 -2.04 -5.83 -11.33
N TRP A 41 -2.01 -5.80 -12.67
CA TRP A 41 -2.21 -7.00 -13.49
C TRP A 41 -1.14 -8.07 -13.26
N TRP A 42 0.04 -7.65 -12.79
CA TRP A 42 1.15 -8.55 -12.50
C TRP A 42 1.09 -9.15 -11.10
N LEU A 43 0.15 -8.76 -10.25
CA LEU A 43 0.03 -9.37 -8.94
C LEU A 43 -0.83 -10.65 -9.00
N PRO A 44 -0.48 -11.69 -8.22
CA PRO A 44 -1.40 -12.80 -7.97
C PRO A 44 -2.77 -12.29 -7.51
N PRO A 45 -3.89 -12.92 -7.94
CA PRO A 45 -5.24 -12.41 -7.65
C PRO A 45 -5.53 -12.21 -6.16
N SER A 46 -5.03 -13.12 -5.32
CA SER A 46 -5.14 -13.04 -3.85
C SER A 46 -4.42 -11.81 -3.29
N LEU A 47 -3.20 -11.53 -3.74
CA LEU A 47 -2.44 -10.35 -3.30
C LEU A 47 -3.06 -9.05 -3.79
N LYS A 48 -3.57 -9.04 -5.03
CA LYS A 48 -4.27 -7.89 -5.59
C LYS A 48 -5.50 -7.52 -4.77
N ALA A 49 -6.31 -8.50 -4.38
CA ALA A 49 -7.50 -8.27 -3.55
C ALA A 49 -7.14 -7.66 -2.19
N ILE A 50 -6.17 -8.25 -1.49
CA ILE A 50 -5.73 -7.76 -0.18
C ILE A 50 -5.11 -6.37 -0.29
N TYR A 51 -4.32 -6.10 -1.33
CA TYR A 51 -3.76 -4.78 -1.59
C TYR A 51 -4.86 -3.72 -1.78
N ASP A 52 -5.86 -3.99 -2.61
CA ASP A 52 -6.95 -3.05 -2.89
C ASP A 52 -7.78 -2.77 -1.63
N GLU A 53 -8.10 -3.79 -0.84
CA GLU A 53 -8.77 -3.64 0.45
C GLU A 53 -7.94 -2.81 1.44
N SER A 54 -6.62 -3.09 1.53
CA SER A 54 -5.70 -2.36 2.39
C SER A 54 -5.59 -0.88 2.00
N LEU A 55 -5.51 -0.61 0.69
CA LEU A 55 -5.45 0.73 0.14
C LEU A 55 -6.75 1.49 0.39
N LYS A 56 -7.91 0.84 0.23
CA LYS A 56 -9.21 1.42 0.55
C LYS A 56 -9.34 1.73 2.03
N ALA A 57 -8.90 0.83 2.91
CA ALA A 57 -8.89 1.06 4.35
C ALA A 57 -8.00 2.25 4.72
N LEU A 58 -6.80 2.35 4.13
CA LEU A 58 -5.89 3.47 4.36
C LEU A 58 -6.49 4.79 3.87
N SER A 59 -7.03 4.79 2.65
CA SER A 59 -7.65 5.97 2.00
C SER A 59 -8.93 6.42 2.70
N GLY A 60 -9.67 5.48 3.29
CA GLY A 60 -10.90 5.72 4.05
C GLY A 60 -10.67 6.11 5.51
N GLY A 61 -9.42 6.30 5.94
CA GLY A 61 -9.12 6.67 7.33
C GLY A 61 -9.44 5.57 8.35
N LEU A 62 -9.27 4.30 7.96
CA LEU A 62 -9.50 3.11 8.80
C LEU A 62 -8.14 2.49 9.22
N PRO A 63 -7.41 3.12 10.17
CA PRO A 63 -6.00 2.79 10.43
C PRO A 63 -5.77 1.37 10.93
N VAL A 64 -6.68 0.84 11.75
CA VAL A 64 -6.58 -0.54 12.27
C VAL A 64 -6.71 -1.56 11.14
N LEU A 65 -7.71 -1.38 10.28
CA LEU A 65 -7.92 -2.26 9.13
C LEU A 65 -6.79 -2.16 8.12
N ALA A 66 -6.28 -0.95 7.87
CA ALA A 66 -5.12 -0.74 7.01
C ALA A 66 -3.88 -1.48 7.55
N ALA A 67 -3.60 -1.40 8.84
CA ALA A 67 -2.47 -2.09 9.47
C ALA A 67 -2.60 -3.63 9.39
N ILE A 68 -3.80 -4.16 9.63
CA ILE A 68 -4.09 -5.59 9.49
C ILE A 68 -3.94 -6.04 8.04
N GLY A 69 -4.50 -5.28 7.09
CA GLY A 69 -4.40 -5.55 5.65
C GLY A 69 -2.96 -5.55 5.14
N MET A 70 -2.15 -4.58 5.58
CA MET A 70 -0.72 -4.53 5.27
C MET A 70 0.06 -5.75 5.77
N ARG A 71 -0.27 -6.24 6.97
CA ARG A 71 0.31 -7.49 7.49
C ARG A 71 -0.13 -8.69 6.66
N ALA A 72 -1.42 -8.80 6.34
CA ALA A 72 -1.95 -9.87 5.50
C ALA A 72 -1.29 -9.88 4.11
N LEU A 73 -1.06 -8.70 3.53
CA LEU A 73 -0.37 -8.53 2.26
C LEU A 73 1.07 -9.05 2.34
N LEU A 74 1.80 -8.70 3.40
CA LEU A 74 3.16 -9.20 3.64
C LEU A 74 3.21 -10.71 3.83
N GLU A 75 2.28 -11.28 4.62
CA GLU A 75 2.16 -12.73 4.79
C GLU A 75 1.84 -13.42 3.46
N GLY A 76 0.99 -12.82 2.63
CA GLY A 76 0.69 -13.30 1.29
C GLY A 76 1.93 -13.35 0.41
N VAL A 77 2.74 -12.28 0.39
CA VAL A 77 4.00 -12.25 -0.38
C VAL A 77 4.95 -13.34 0.11
N CYS A 78 5.08 -13.53 1.43
CA CYS A 78 5.91 -14.59 1.99
C CYS A 78 5.44 -15.99 1.55
N LYS A 79 4.12 -16.23 1.52
CA LYS A 79 3.55 -17.51 1.06
C LYS A 79 3.79 -17.75 -0.44
N GLU A 80 3.54 -16.75 -1.28
CA GLU A 80 3.76 -16.86 -2.74
C GLU A 80 5.23 -17.11 -3.09
N LYS A 81 6.16 -16.56 -2.29
CA LYS A 81 7.61 -16.79 -2.46
C LYS A 81 8.14 -18.00 -1.68
N GLN A 82 7.24 -18.78 -1.07
CA GLN A 82 7.57 -19.98 -0.32
C GLN A 82 8.66 -19.69 0.73
N ALA A 83 8.51 -18.58 1.45
CA ALA A 83 9.46 -18.17 2.48
C ALA A 83 9.49 -19.18 3.63
N GLU A 84 10.68 -19.58 4.03
CA GLU A 84 10.88 -20.54 5.11
C GLU A 84 10.69 -19.89 6.50
N GLY A 85 10.24 -20.68 7.47
CA GLY A 85 10.09 -20.24 8.85
C GLY A 85 8.66 -20.34 9.40
N LYS A 86 8.57 -20.54 10.72
CA LYS A 86 7.29 -20.75 11.43
C LYS A 86 6.56 -19.45 11.78
N THR A 87 7.23 -18.31 11.66
CA THR A 87 6.68 -17.01 12.03
C THR A 87 6.96 -16.02 10.90
N LEU A 88 6.10 -15.00 10.77
CA LEU A 88 6.30 -13.93 9.78
C LEU A 88 7.66 -13.25 9.94
N HIS A 89 8.18 -13.15 11.16
CA HIS A 89 9.52 -12.65 11.40
C HIS A 89 10.58 -13.49 10.67
N LEU A 90 10.55 -14.82 10.84
CA LEU A 90 11.51 -15.72 10.18
C LEU A 90 11.34 -15.73 8.66
N GLN A 91 10.11 -15.60 8.17
CA GLN A 91 9.84 -15.52 6.73
C GLN A 91 10.43 -14.26 6.10
N ILE A 92 10.37 -13.12 6.78
CA ILE A 92 11.00 -11.88 6.30
C ILE A 92 12.53 -12.03 6.26
N GLU A 93 13.11 -12.68 7.28
CA GLU A 93 14.55 -12.97 7.31
C GLU A 93 14.97 -13.94 6.20
N ASP A 94 14.18 -14.97 5.92
CA ASP A 94 14.42 -15.90 4.81
C ASP A 94 14.47 -15.16 3.47
N LEU A 95 13.45 -14.33 3.19
CA LEU A 95 13.40 -13.53 1.97
C LEU A 95 14.59 -12.56 1.85
N ALA A 96 15.06 -12.01 2.97
CA ALA A 96 16.26 -11.17 2.99
C ALA A 96 17.54 -11.98 2.71
N SER A 97 17.67 -13.17 3.29
CA SER A 97 18.81 -14.06 3.08
C SER A 97 18.91 -14.55 1.63
N ARG A 98 17.77 -14.71 0.96
CA ARG A 98 17.66 -15.10 -0.45
C ARG A 98 17.91 -13.94 -1.42
N GLY A 99 18.15 -12.73 -0.93
CA GLY A 99 18.35 -11.54 -1.75
C GLY A 99 17.09 -11.00 -2.44
N ILE A 100 15.91 -11.55 -2.12
CA ILE A 100 14.62 -11.04 -2.62
C ILE A 100 14.28 -9.71 -1.94
N LEU A 101 14.63 -9.59 -0.66
CA LEU A 101 14.54 -8.36 0.11
C LEU A 101 15.92 -7.80 0.41
N ASN A 102 16.10 -6.49 0.22
CA ASN A 102 17.28 -5.85 0.77
C ASN A 102 17.16 -5.74 2.32
N PRO A 103 18.29 -5.68 3.07
CA PRO A 103 18.26 -5.65 4.53
C PRO A 103 17.55 -4.43 5.14
N GLN A 104 17.51 -3.30 4.44
CA GLN A 104 16.81 -2.10 4.92
C GLN A 104 15.29 -2.29 4.82
N ASN A 105 14.80 -2.81 3.71
CA ASN A 105 13.40 -3.15 3.49
C ASN A 105 12.95 -4.20 4.51
N ALA A 106 13.78 -5.23 4.80
CA ALA A 106 13.48 -6.22 5.83
C ALA A 106 13.24 -5.58 7.22
N LYS A 107 14.11 -4.64 7.65
CA LYS A 107 13.92 -3.89 8.90
C LYS A 107 12.60 -3.12 8.94
N ILE A 108 12.20 -2.53 7.82
CA ILE A 108 10.96 -1.77 7.76
C ILE A 108 9.74 -2.70 7.75
N LEU A 109 9.81 -3.83 7.04
CA LEU A 109 8.76 -4.85 7.03
C LEU A 109 8.56 -5.48 8.43
N HIS A 110 9.61 -5.59 9.25
CA HIS A 110 9.46 -5.94 10.66
C HIS A 110 8.67 -4.90 11.45
N LYS A 111 8.81 -3.62 11.13
CA LYS A 111 7.96 -2.57 11.71
C LYS A 111 6.52 -2.70 11.24
N VAL A 112 6.28 -2.97 9.95
CA VAL A 112 4.93 -3.23 9.43
C VAL A 112 4.27 -4.43 10.12
N ARG A 113 5.02 -5.52 10.31
CA ARG A 113 4.59 -6.69 11.09
C ARG A 113 4.19 -6.31 12.51
N ALA A 114 5.02 -5.53 13.19
CA ALA A 114 4.76 -5.08 14.55
C ALA A 114 3.51 -4.19 14.61
N LEU A 115 3.38 -3.22 13.70
CA LEU A 115 2.23 -2.32 13.58
C LEU A 115 0.92 -3.10 13.38
N GLY A 116 0.89 -4.06 12.45
CA GLY A 116 -0.29 -4.88 12.21
C GLY A 116 -0.65 -5.78 13.40
N ASN A 117 0.35 -6.27 14.14
CA ASN A 117 0.10 -7.06 15.35
C ASN A 117 -0.44 -6.19 16.50
N GLU A 118 0.14 -5.01 16.71
CA GLU A 118 -0.31 -4.06 17.72
C GLU A 118 -1.71 -3.53 17.42
N ALA A 119 -1.99 -3.15 16.16
CA ALA A 119 -3.30 -2.68 15.75
C ALA A 119 -4.41 -3.72 16.00
N ALA A 120 -4.11 -5.00 15.81
CA ALA A 120 -5.05 -6.09 16.05
C ALA A 120 -5.29 -6.36 17.55
N HIS A 121 -4.31 -6.10 18.41
CA HIS A 121 -4.34 -6.49 19.83
C HIS A 121 -4.69 -5.33 20.77
N GLU A 122 -4.15 -4.13 20.50
CA GLU A 122 -4.26 -2.94 21.35
C GLU A 122 -5.34 -1.97 20.86
N LEU A 123 -5.91 -2.19 19.66
CA LEU A 123 -6.88 -1.29 19.01
C LEU A 123 -6.38 0.17 18.92
N THR A 124 -5.06 0.36 18.88
CA THR A 124 -4.44 1.69 18.86
C THR A 124 -4.45 2.26 17.45
N ALA A 125 -4.94 3.50 17.33
CA ALA A 125 -4.89 4.23 16.08
C ALA A 125 -3.43 4.62 15.77
N GLN A 126 -2.88 4.02 14.72
CA GLN A 126 -1.56 4.36 14.21
C GLN A 126 -1.61 5.70 13.45
N LYS A 127 -0.51 6.46 13.46
CA LYS A 127 -0.46 7.74 12.73
C LYS A 127 -0.60 7.50 11.23
N ALA A 128 -1.44 8.28 10.56
CA ALA A 128 -1.67 8.17 9.12
C ALA A 128 -0.36 8.24 8.31
N SER A 129 0.60 9.08 8.72
CA SER A 129 1.92 9.19 8.09
C SER A 129 2.77 7.92 8.20
N GLN A 130 2.68 7.19 9.32
CA GLN A 130 3.39 5.93 9.50
C GLN A 130 2.77 4.82 8.64
N LEU A 131 1.45 4.77 8.55
CA LEU A 131 0.74 3.81 7.70
C LEU A 131 0.97 4.10 6.22
N GLY A 132 0.97 5.37 5.80
CA GLY A 132 1.31 5.77 4.44
C GLY A 132 2.73 5.36 4.05
N LEU A 133 3.72 5.60 4.92
CA LEU A 133 5.10 5.16 4.68
C LEU A 133 5.20 3.62 4.62
N ALA A 134 4.52 2.90 5.52
CA ALA A 134 4.49 1.44 5.50
C ALA A 134 3.89 0.90 4.20
N MET A 135 2.79 1.48 3.73
CA MET A 135 2.12 1.09 2.50
C MET A 135 3.02 1.32 1.28
N ASN A 136 3.70 2.46 1.21
CA ASN A 136 4.66 2.74 0.14
C ASN A 136 5.76 1.69 0.05
N ILE A 137 6.25 1.22 1.20
CA ILE A 137 7.34 0.23 1.22
C ILE A 137 6.84 -1.14 0.80
N LEU A 138 5.60 -1.49 1.15
CA LEU A 138 4.95 -2.68 0.62
C LEU A 138 4.71 -2.58 -0.89
N GLU A 139 4.36 -1.40 -1.42
CA GLU A 139 4.24 -1.19 -2.86
C GLU A 139 5.58 -1.34 -3.58
N HIS A 140 6.67 -0.80 -3.03
CA HIS A 140 8.01 -1.02 -3.57
C HIS A 140 8.38 -2.50 -3.56
N LEU A 141 8.09 -3.21 -2.47
CA LEU A 141 8.27 -4.66 -2.42
C LEU A 141 7.51 -5.37 -3.54
N LEU A 142 6.23 -5.04 -3.73
CA LEU A 142 5.42 -5.66 -4.78
C LEU A 142 5.98 -5.35 -6.18
N LYS A 143 6.46 -4.13 -6.41
CA LYS A 143 7.12 -3.74 -7.66
C LYS A 143 8.38 -4.55 -7.92
N ASP A 144 9.28 -4.60 -6.94
CA ASP A 144 10.55 -5.32 -7.06
C ASP A 144 10.35 -6.81 -7.30
N VAL A 145 9.31 -7.39 -6.70
CA VAL A 145 9.10 -8.83 -6.69
C VAL A 145 8.26 -9.35 -7.86
N TYR A 146 7.31 -8.56 -8.37
CA TYR A 146 6.34 -9.03 -9.37
C TYR A 146 6.32 -8.22 -10.67
N ILE A 147 6.66 -6.93 -10.62
CA ILE A 147 6.49 -6.02 -11.76
C ILE A 147 7.81 -5.83 -12.48
N ASN A 148 8.85 -5.38 -11.78
CA ASN A 148 10.16 -5.09 -12.36
C ASN A 148 10.77 -6.29 -13.12
N PRO A 149 10.72 -7.54 -12.61
CA PRO A 149 11.23 -8.69 -13.36
C PRO A 149 10.50 -8.90 -14.70
N ARG A 150 9.19 -8.67 -14.74
CA ARG A 150 8.38 -8.88 -15.95
C ARG A 150 8.54 -7.77 -16.96
N LEU A 151 8.63 -6.51 -16.49
CA LEU A 151 8.98 -5.39 -17.35
C LEU A 151 10.37 -5.59 -17.97
N TYR A 152 11.32 -6.07 -17.18
CA TYR A 152 12.65 -6.42 -17.68
C TYR A 152 12.59 -7.51 -18.76
N GLU A 153 11.85 -8.59 -18.55
CA GLU A 153 11.68 -9.66 -19.55
C GLU A 153 11.02 -9.17 -20.84
N GLN A 154 10.12 -8.18 -20.77
CA GLN A 154 9.44 -7.60 -21.93
C GLN A 154 10.36 -6.69 -22.75
N GLU A 155 11.14 -5.84 -22.08
CA GLU A 155 12.04 -4.87 -22.73
C GLU A 155 13.36 -5.50 -23.16
N PHE A 156 13.83 -6.53 -22.44
CA PHE A 156 15.09 -7.24 -22.68
C PHE A 156 14.85 -8.74 -22.84
N PRO A 157 14.16 -9.18 -23.92
CA PRO A 157 13.92 -10.60 -24.14
C PRO A 157 15.24 -11.35 -24.31
N ALA A 158 15.38 -12.49 -23.62
CA ALA A 158 16.54 -13.35 -23.79
C ALA A 158 16.67 -13.75 -25.26
N THR A 159 17.85 -13.51 -25.85
CA THR A 159 18.17 -14.06 -27.17
C THR A 159 17.99 -15.57 -27.13
N PRO A 160 17.28 -16.19 -28.11
CA PRO A 160 17.21 -17.64 -28.17
C PRO A 160 18.64 -18.18 -28.23
N THR A 161 18.97 -19.07 -27.30
CA THR A 161 20.26 -19.76 -27.26
C THR A 161 20.39 -20.59 -28.54
N PRO A 162 21.53 -20.53 -29.26
CA PRO A 162 21.74 -21.23 -30.52
C PRO A 162 21.74 -22.76 -30.36
#